data_AF-A0A969AJT0-F1
#
_entry.id   AF-A0A969AJT0-F1
#
_cell.length_a   1.000
_cell.length_b   1.000
_cell.length_c   1.000
_cell.angle_alpha   90.00
_cell.angle_beta   90.00
_cell.angle_gamma   90.00
#
_symmetry.space_group_name_H-M   'P 1'
#
loop_
_entity.id
_entity.type
_entity.pdbx_description
1 polymer ?
#
loop_
_entity_poly.entity_id
_entity_poly.type
_entity_poly.pdbx_seq_one_letter_code
_entity_poly.pdbx_strand_id
1 'polypeptide(L)'
;MGRIGACHDEALAAAVPGMGAVGFLDAPEGDGEAAPALFETALGWLRERGLKGVRGPLNYSIHDTAGVLVEGFDTPPTIDTVWNPPYYDRLWSAAGFTNAQEMIGAAGMLQLDGPERIHRFADLARKRGVTVRPLELKRFREEVDSICEIYNRAWAANWGHVPIRKEEFAYKAKDFKAVLDPDMIRLAELEGEMIGIYLALPDLNVAIRRCKAKSADTMGRVASLCSCATPSGCSRRNSSSAQPP
;
A
#
# COMPACT_ATOMS: atom_id res chain seq x y z
N MET A 1 -10.04 -4.94 24.58
CA MET A 1 -10.83 -4.13 23.63
C MET A 1 -10.21 -4.30 22.24
N GLY A 2 -11.00 -4.63 21.23
CA GLY A 2 -10.55 -4.82 19.85
C GLY A 2 -11.43 -4.06 18.84
N ARG A 3 -11.11 -4.14 17.55
CA ARG A 3 -11.88 -3.52 16.46
C ARG A 3 -11.90 -4.40 15.21
N ILE A 4 -12.91 -4.19 14.38
CA ILE A 4 -13.03 -4.74 13.04
C ILE A 4 -13.83 -3.74 12.20
N GLY A 5 -13.52 -3.63 10.91
CA GLY A 5 -14.29 -2.86 9.94
C GLY A 5 -15.10 -3.77 9.03
N ALA A 6 -16.31 -3.33 8.69
CA ALA A 6 -17.13 -3.92 7.63
C ALA A 6 -17.43 -2.87 6.57
N CYS A 7 -17.40 -3.26 5.30
CA CYS A 7 -17.62 -2.36 4.17
C CYS A 7 -18.54 -3.01 3.14
N HIS A 8 -19.52 -2.23 2.68
CA HIS A 8 -20.29 -2.50 1.48
C HIS A 8 -19.85 -1.49 0.43
N ASP A 9 -18.85 -1.85 -0.35
CA ASP A 9 -18.26 -1.00 -1.38
C ASP A 9 -18.92 -1.27 -2.74
N GLU A 10 -19.29 -0.20 -3.45
CA GLU A 10 -19.96 -0.29 -4.75
C GLU A 10 -19.08 -0.92 -5.83
N ALA A 11 -17.78 -0.65 -5.79
CA ALA A 11 -16.86 -1.13 -6.83
C ALA A 11 -16.56 -2.63 -6.64
N LEU A 12 -16.43 -3.09 -5.39
CA LEU A 12 -16.42 -4.53 -5.06
C LEU A 12 -17.75 -5.19 -5.43
N ALA A 13 -18.88 -4.57 -5.11
CA ALA A 13 -20.20 -5.12 -5.44
C ALA A 13 -20.42 -5.22 -6.96
N ALA A 14 -19.88 -4.29 -7.75
CA ALA A 14 -19.91 -4.36 -9.21
C ALA A 14 -19.04 -5.50 -9.75
N ALA A 15 -17.85 -5.72 -9.16
CA ALA A 15 -16.95 -6.79 -9.57
C ALA A 15 -17.45 -8.18 -9.13
N VAL A 16 -18.07 -8.28 -7.95
CA VAL A 16 -18.59 -9.52 -7.35
C VAL A 16 -19.93 -9.24 -6.67
N PRO A 17 -21.06 -9.40 -7.39
CA PRO A 17 -22.38 -9.08 -6.86
C PRO A 17 -22.72 -9.81 -5.55
N GLY A 18 -23.19 -9.04 -4.57
CA GLY A 18 -23.59 -9.56 -3.25
C GLY A 18 -22.42 -9.85 -2.30
N MET A 19 -21.21 -9.41 -2.62
CA MET A 19 -20.02 -9.54 -1.78
C MET A 19 -19.83 -8.32 -0.89
N GLY A 20 -19.62 -8.54 0.41
CA GLY A 20 -19.11 -7.54 1.36
C GLY A 20 -17.61 -7.72 1.63
N ALA A 21 -17.04 -6.74 2.31
CA ALA A 21 -15.67 -6.81 2.80
C ALA A 21 -15.61 -6.65 4.32
N VAL A 22 -14.70 -7.37 4.96
CA VAL A 22 -14.27 -7.08 6.33
C VAL A 22 -12.75 -6.93 6.37
N GLY A 23 -12.27 -6.09 7.28
CA GLY A 23 -10.85 -5.78 7.43
C GLY A 23 -10.60 -5.04 8.74
N PHE A 24 -9.44 -4.42 8.88
CA PHE A 24 -9.05 -3.63 10.05
C PHE A 24 -9.19 -4.37 11.38
N LEU A 25 -9.04 -5.70 11.37
CA LEU A 25 -9.11 -6.52 12.56
C LEU A 25 -7.95 -6.17 13.49
N ASP A 26 -8.27 -5.84 14.73
CA ASP A 26 -7.34 -5.72 15.84
C ASP A 26 -7.96 -6.41 17.04
N ALA A 27 -7.44 -7.58 17.41
CA ALA A 27 -7.93 -8.36 18.52
C ALA A 27 -6.76 -8.88 19.37
N PRO A 28 -6.80 -8.72 20.70
CA PRO A 28 -5.77 -9.25 21.57
C PRO A 28 -5.80 -10.78 21.60
N GLU A 29 -4.63 -11.40 21.79
CA GLU A 29 -4.56 -12.85 22.05
C GLU A 29 -5.15 -13.20 23.41
N GLY A 30 -5.76 -14.38 23.51
CA GLY A 30 -6.25 -14.92 24.79
C GLY A 30 -7.62 -14.41 25.25
N ASP A 31 -8.20 -13.43 24.55
CA ASP A 31 -9.59 -13.02 24.74
C ASP A 31 -10.50 -13.85 23.81
N GLY A 32 -10.99 -14.96 24.35
CA GLY A 32 -11.81 -15.93 23.61
C GLY A 32 -13.17 -15.40 23.13
N GLU A 33 -13.61 -14.24 23.62
CA GLU A 33 -14.91 -13.65 23.29
C GLU A 33 -14.78 -12.42 22.38
N ALA A 34 -13.68 -11.66 22.47
CA ALA A 34 -13.51 -10.44 21.68
C ALA A 34 -13.57 -10.67 20.17
N ALA A 35 -12.77 -11.59 19.63
CA ALA A 35 -12.74 -11.81 18.18
C ALA A 35 -14.08 -12.36 17.64
N PRO A 36 -14.72 -13.38 18.25
CA PRO A 36 -16.05 -13.83 17.84
C PRO A 36 -17.11 -12.72 17.85
N ALA A 37 -17.15 -11.89 18.90
CA ALA A 37 -18.12 -10.79 18.99
C ALA A 37 -17.90 -9.72 17.91
N LEU A 38 -16.63 -9.41 17.60
CA LEU A 38 -16.27 -8.49 16.52
C LEU A 38 -16.73 -9.03 15.16
N PHE A 39 -16.39 -10.29 14.84
CA PHE A 39 -16.82 -10.91 13.59
C PHE A 39 -18.34 -10.98 13.48
N GLU A 40 -19.05 -11.40 14.52
CA GLU A 40 -20.51 -11.51 14.44
C GLU A 40 -21.16 -10.14 14.23
N THR A 41 -20.63 -9.09 14.86
CA THR A 41 -21.11 -7.71 14.64
C THR A 41 -20.89 -7.27 13.20
N ALA A 42 -19.68 -7.47 12.66
CA ALA A 42 -19.34 -7.09 11.29
C ALA A 42 -20.16 -7.87 10.24
N LEU A 43 -20.27 -9.18 10.43
CA LEU A 43 -21.01 -10.07 9.53
C LEU A 43 -22.52 -9.81 9.61
N GLY A 44 -23.06 -9.59 10.81
CA GLY A 44 -24.46 -9.18 11.01
C GLY A 44 -24.80 -7.92 10.23
N TRP A 45 -23.96 -6.89 10.31
CA TRP A 45 -24.14 -5.63 9.57
C TRP A 45 -24.17 -5.82 8.05
N LEU A 46 -23.34 -6.74 7.51
CA LEU A 46 -23.33 -7.08 6.08
C LEU A 46 -24.56 -7.89 5.69
N ARG A 47 -25.02 -8.84 6.53
CA ARG A 47 -26.22 -9.64 6.30
C ARG A 47 -27.49 -8.79 6.27
N GLU A 48 -27.61 -7.81 7.17
CA GLU A 48 -28.72 -6.84 7.19
C GLU A 48 -28.85 -6.04 5.89
N ARG A 49 -27.74 -5.89 5.14
CA ARG A 49 -27.67 -5.23 3.83
C ARG A 49 -27.89 -6.19 2.66
N GLY A 50 -28.25 -7.45 2.93
CA GLY A 50 -28.56 -8.45 1.92
C GLY A 50 -27.32 -9.03 1.22
N LEU A 51 -26.12 -8.82 1.77
CA LEU A 51 -24.90 -9.41 1.23
C LEU A 51 -24.85 -10.91 1.54
N LYS A 52 -24.43 -11.69 0.55
CA LYS A 52 -24.47 -13.16 0.55
C LYS A 52 -23.10 -13.80 0.77
N GLY A 53 -22.05 -13.02 0.62
CA GLY A 53 -20.67 -13.44 0.86
C GLY A 53 -19.85 -12.32 1.46
N VAL A 54 -18.71 -12.68 2.02
CA VAL A 54 -17.75 -11.74 2.59
C VAL A 54 -16.34 -12.12 2.15
N ARG A 55 -15.53 -11.12 1.80
CA ARG A 55 -14.08 -11.27 1.61
C ARG A 55 -13.35 -10.50 2.69
N GLY A 56 -12.24 -11.06 3.16
CA GLY A 56 -11.43 -10.39 4.15
C GLY A 56 -10.18 -11.20 4.49
N PRO A 57 -9.18 -10.54 5.09
CA PRO A 57 -9.14 -9.10 5.36
C PRO A 57 -8.91 -8.25 4.11
N LEU A 58 -9.70 -7.18 3.98
CA LEU A 58 -9.53 -6.09 3.01
C LEU A 58 -9.67 -4.76 3.73
N ASN A 59 -8.57 -4.00 3.86
CA ASN A 59 -8.61 -2.66 4.45
C ASN A 59 -9.08 -1.63 3.43
N TYR A 60 -10.37 -1.70 3.05
CA TYR A 60 -11.05 -1.05 1.90
C TYR A 60 -11.05 -1.91 0.65
N SER A 61 -9.90 -2.12 0.02
CA SER A 61 -9.78 -2.87 -1.23
C SER A 61 -8.58 -3.81 -1.24
N ILE A 62 -8.39 -4.56 -2.33
CA ILE A 62 -7.16 -5.35 -2.54
C ILE A 62 -5.93 -4.47 -2.84
N HIS A 63 -6.15 -3.18 -3.15
CA HIS A 63 -5.10 -2.18 -3.42
C HIS A 63 -4.65 -1.43 -2.18
N ASP A 64 -5.14 -1.85 -1.02
CA ASP A 64 -4.70 -1.47 0.31
C ASP A 64 -4.05 -2.68 0.98
N THR A 65 -3.84 -2.60 2.29
CA THR A 65 -3.42 -3.79 3.05
C THR A 65 -4.51 -4.86 3.01
N ALA A 66 -4.19 -6.00 2.41
CA ALA A 66 -5.08 -7.15 2.25
C ALA A 66 -4.35 -8.46 2.59
N GLY A 67 -5.13 -9.46 3.01
CA GLY A 67 -4.63 -10.78 3.35
C GLY A 67 -4.15 -10.94 4.81
N VAL A 68 -3.84 -12.18 5.18
CA VAL A 68 -3.29 -12.54 6.50
C VAL A 68 -1.90 -13.11 6.24
N LEU A 69 -0.90 -12.61 6.97
CA LEU A 69 0.41 -13.21 7.01
C LEU A 69 0.29 -14.55 7.73
N VAL A 70 0.54 -15.64 6.99
CA VAL A 70 0.50 -17.03 7.48
C VAL A 70 1.90 -17.67 7.53
N GLU A 71 2.85 -17.15 6.75
CA GLU A 71 4.24 -17.61 6.67
C GLU A 71 5.19 -16.41 6.52
N GLY A 72 6.49 -16.60 6.80
CA GLY A 72 7.51 -15.55 6.64
C GLY A 72 7.68 -14.59 7.81
N PHE A 73 7.26 -14.97 9.03
CA PHE A 73 7.39 -14.16 10.25
C PHE A 73 8.85 -13.86 10.68
N ASP A 74 9.81 -14.58 10.12
CA ASP A 74 11.25 -14.41 10.33
C ASP A 74 11.87 -13.29 9.47
N THR A 75 11.14 -12.84 8.45
CA THR A 75 11.55 -11.73 7.59
C THR A 75 10.91 -10.42 8.06
N PRO A 76 11.67 -9.31 8.18
CA PRO A 76 11.08 -8.02 8.51
C PRO A 76 10.04 -7.61 7.45
N PRO A 77 8.90 -7.03 7.86
CA PRO A 77 7.94 -6.50 6.89
C PRO A 77 8.58 -5.36 6.10
N THR A 78 8.30 -5.30 4.80
CA THR A 78 8.69 -4.18 3.93
C THR A 78 7.56 -3.15 3.86
N ILE A 79 7.80 -2.02 3.21
CA ILE A 79 6.74 -1.06 2.94
C ILE A 79 5.54 -1.72 2.26
N ASP A 80 4.34 -1.39 2.74
CA ASP A 80 3.04 -1.83 2.21
C ASP A 80 2.77 -3.36 2.22
N THR A 81 3.61 -4.16 2.89
CA THR A 81 3.31 -5.58 3.14
C THR A 81 2.51 -5.75 4.43
N VAL A 82 1.52 -6.66 4.40
CA VAL A 82 0.74 -6.99 5.58
C VAL A 82 1.60 -7.61 6.68
N TRP A 83 1.33 -7.22 7.92
CA TRP A 83 1.88 -7.87 9.09
C TRP A 83 0.80 -8.01 10.16
N ASN A 84 0.67 -9.22 10.69
CA ASN A 84 -0.16 -9.55 11.84
C ASN A 84 0.58 -10.56 12.73
N PRO A 85 0.23 -10.66 14.02
CA PRO A 85 0.67 -11.76 14.86
C PRO A 85 0.26 -13.14 14.29
N PRO A 86 1.03 -14.22 14.54
CA PRO A 86 0.75 -15.55 13.99
C PRO A 86 -0.62 -16.13 14.35
N TYR A 87 -1.21 -15.72 15.48
CA TYR A 87 -2.51 -16.23 15.90
C TYR A 87 -3.69 -15.72 15.05
N TYR A 88 -3.50 -14.70 14.20
CA TYR A 88 -4.59 -14.09 13.43
C TYR A 88 -5.21 -15.06 12.43
N ASP A 89 -4.41 -15.92 11.79
CA ASP A 89 -4.94 -16.94 10.87
C ASP A 89 -6.00 -17.83 11.53
N ARG A 90 -5.78 -18.19 12.80
CA ARG A 90 -6.75 -18.94 13.60
C ARG A 90 -8.01 -18.13 13.91
N LEU A 91 -7.91 -16.82 14.10
CA LEU A 91 -9.09 -15.97 14.33
C LEU A 91 -10.00 -15.95 13.09
N TRP A 92 -9.41 -15.78 11.90
CA TRP A 92 -10.15 -15.80 10.64
C TRP A 92 -10.78 -17.17 10.37
N SER A 93 -9.99 -18.24 10.55
CA SER A 93 -10.47 -19.62 10.37
C SER A 93 -11.59 -19.98 11.35
N ALA A 94 -11.47 -19.59 12.62
CA ALA A 94 -12.51 -19.82 13.64
C ALA A 94 -13.80 -19.05 13.36
N ALA A 95 -13.72 -17.91 12.68
CA ALA A 95 -14.88 -17.16 12.20
C ALA A 95 -15.50 -17.73 10.90
N GLY A 96 -14.99 -18.86 10.40
CA GLY A 96 -15.53 -19.56 9.23
C GLY A 96 -14.99 -19.07 7.88
N PHE A 97 -13.94 -18.26 7.86
CA PHE A 97 -13.27 -17.86 6.63
C PHE A 97 -12.39 -18.99 6.08
N THR A 98 -12.32 -19.09 4.76
CA THR A 98 -11.46 -20.05 4.04
C THR A 98 -10.54 -19.30 3.09
N ASN A 99 -9.37 -19.88 2.78
CA ASN A 99 -8.44 -19.29 1.81
C ASN A 99 -9.13 -19.09 0.45
N ALA A 100 -9.04 -17.86 -0.08
CA ALA A 100 -9.61 -17.51 -1.36
C ALA A 100 -8.54 -17.27 -2.44
N GLN A 101 -7.35 -16.84 -2.04
CA GLN A 101 -6.20 -16.56 -2.92
C GLN A 101 -4.92 -16.50 -2.07
N GLU A 102 -3.85 -17.10 -2.58
CA GLU A 102 -2.51 -16.97 -2.00
C GLU A 102 -1.75 -15.79 -2.64
N MET A 103 -1.07 -15.01 -1.80
CA MET A 103 -0.22 -13.90 -2.21
C MET A 103 1.20 -14.17 -1.73
N ILE A 104 2.15 -14.23 -2.67
CA ILE A 104 3.52 -14.62 -2.38
C ILE A 104 4.41 -13.38 -2.45
N GLY A 105 5.04 -13.06 -1.33
CA GLY A 105 6.15 -12.11 -1.27
C GLY A 105 7.48 -12.85 -1.38
N ALA A 106 8.41 -12.33 -2.18
CA ALA A 106 9.76 -12.86 -2.28
C ALA A 106 10.79 -11.77 -1.98
N ALA A 107 11.78 -12.11 -1.17
CA ALA A 107 12.93 -11.26 -0.90
C ALA A 107 14.15 -11.80 -1.67
N GLY A 108 14.90 -10.91 -2.31
CA GLY A 108 16.11 -11.29 -3.03
C GLY A 108 16.91 -10.08 -3.46
N MET A 109 18.22 -10.26 -3.63
CA MET A 109 19.03 -9.28 -4.33
C MET A 109 18.74 -9.43 -5.82
N LEU A 110 18.35 -8.33 -6.47
CA LEU A 110 18.30 -8.29 -7.91
C LEU A 110 19.74 -8.47 -8.42
N GLN A 111 20.00 -9.56 -9.13
CA GLN A 111 21.25 -9.69 -9.88
C GLN A 111 21.23 -8.60 -10.95
N LEU A 112 22.14 -7.62 -10.83
CA LEU A 112 22.13 -6.40 -11.65
C LEU A 112 22.21 -6.70 -13.15
N ASP A 113 22.92 -7.77 -13.51
CA ASP A 113 23.05 -8.19 -14.91
C ASP A 113 21.84 -8.99 -15.39
N GLY A 114 21.01 -9.54 -14.50
CA GLY A 114 19.86 -10.38 -14.85
C GLY A 114 20.20 -11.52 -15.82
N PRO A 115 19.19 -12.28 -16.29
CA PRO A 115 19.40 -13.25 -17.36
C PRO A 115 19.64 -12.56 -18.72
N GLU A 116 20.56 -13.07 -19.55
CA GLU A 116 20.80 -12.59 -20.93
C GLU A 116 19.52 -12.46 -21.77
N ARG A 117 18.52 -13.30 -21.48
CA ARG A 117 17.20 -13.24 -22.11
C ARG A 117 16.53 -11.87 -21.93
N ILE A 118 16.67 -11.23 -20.77
CA ILE A 118 16.10 -9.90 -20.50
C ILE A 118 16.74 -8.84 -21.39
N HIS A 119 18.07 -8.85 -21.51
CA HIS A 119 18.80 -7.92 -22.39
C HIS A 119 18.37 -8.04 -23.85
N ARG A 120 18.22 -9.27 -24.36
CA ARG A 120 17.73 -9.50 -25.72
C ARG A 120 16.33 -8.93 -25.96
N PHE A 121 15.42 -9.03 -24.98
CA PHE A 121 14.10 -8.43 -25.09
C PHE A 121 14.15 -6.91 -25.01
N ALA A 122 14.98 -6.34 -24.13
CA ALA A 122 15.18 -4.90 -24.04
C ALA A 122 15.70 -4.32 -25.36
N ASP A 123 16.68 -4.97 -25.99
CA ASP A 123 17.22 -4.54 -27.29
C ASP A 123 16.17 -4.63 -28.41
N LEU A 124 15.36 -5.69 -28.43
CA LEU A 124 14.27 -5.82 -29.39
C LEU A 124 13.20 -4.74 -29.20
N ALA A 125 12.84 -4.43 -27.95
CA ALA A 125 11.88 -3.37 -27.63
C ALA A 125 12.40 -2.00 -28.11
N ARG A 126 13.67 -1.68 -27.83
CA ARG A 126 14.30 -0.43 -28.34
C ARG A 126 14.30 -0.36 -29.86
N LYS A 127 14.64 -1.46 -30.55
CA LYS A 127 14.59 -1.54 -32.03
C LYS A 127 13.19 -1.31 -32.60
N ARG A 128 12.14 -1.60 -31.81
CA ARG A 128 10.74 -1.34 -32.16
C ARG A 128 10.26 0.06 -31.77
N GLY A 129 11.15 0.93 -31.27
CA GLY A 129 10.83 2.32 -30.94
C GLY A 129 10.39 2.54 -29.49
N VAL A 130 10.49 1.53 -28.61
CA VAL A 130 10.16 1.71 -27.19
C VAL A 130 11.24 2.57 -26.53
N THR A 131 10.81 3.64 -25.87
CA THR A 131 11.64 4.48 -25.01
C THR A 131 11.33 4.19 -23.55
N VAL A 132 12.32 4.41 -22.67
CA VAL A 132 12.14 4.30 -21.22
C VAL A 132 12.65 5.57 -20.58
N ARG A 133 11.82 6.22 -19.77
CA ARG A 133 12.15 7.48 -19.08
C ARG A 133 11.81 7.42 -17.59
N PRO A 134 12.47 8.23 -16.75
CA PRO A 134 12.06 8.40 -15.35
C PRO A 134 10.71 9.10 -15.24
N LEU A 135 10.07 9.00 -14.07
CA LEU A 135 8.88 9.77 -13.74
C LEU A 135 9.17 11.28 -13.74
N GLU A 136 8.34 12.08 -14.41
CA GLU A 136 8.48 13.55 -14.41
C GLU A 136 7.63 14.21 -13.32
N LEU A 137 8.25 14.54 -12.18
CA LEU A 137 7.56 15.20 -11.05
C LEU A 137 6.94 16.56 -11.39
N LYS A 138 7.42 17.25 -12.43
CA LYS A 138 6.82 18.53 -12.90
C LYS A 138 5.44 18.31 -13.52
N ARG A 139 5.19 17.13 -14.08
CA ARG A 139 3.94 16.70 -14.70
C ARG A 139 3.21 15.68 -13.84
N PHE A 140 3.48 15.68 -12.53
CA PHE A 140 3.05 14.64 -11.59
C PHE A 140 1.58 14.21 -11.74
N ARG A 141 0.66 15.17 -11.91
CA ARG A 141 -0.77 14.83 -12.07
C ARG A 141 -1.05 14.05 -13.35
N GLU A 142 -0.50 14.48 -14.49
CA GLU A 142 -0.65 13.80 -15.78
C GLU A 142 -0.02 12.41 -15.76
N GLU A 143 1.16 12.28 -15.14
CA GLU A 143 1.84 11.01 -14.98
C GLU A 143 1.00 10.04 -14.13
N VAL A 144 0.48 10.51 -12.99
CA VAL A 144 -0.35 9.73 -12.08
C VAL A 144 -1.64 9.26 -12.76
N ASP A 145 -2.31 10.14 -13.54
CA ASP A 145 -3.51 9.77 -14.27
C ASP A 145 -3.21 8.71 -15.35
N SER A 146 -2.10 8.85 -16.09
CA SER A 146 -1.66 7.88 -17.11
C SER A 146 -1.24 6.54 -16.49
N ILE A 147 -0.57 6.59 -15.34
CA ILE A 147 -0.18 5.41 -14.56
C ILE A 147 -1.42 4.65 -14.09
N CYS A 148 -2.44 5.34 -13.59
CA CYS A 148 -3.71 4.74 -13.17
C CYS A 148 -4.40 4.00 -14.33
N GLU A 149 -4.41 4.59 -15.52
CA GLU A 149 -4.99 3.96 -16.71
C GLU A 149 -4.27 2.67 -17.10
N ILE A 150 -2.94 2.68 -17.15
CA ILE A 150 -2.18 1.46 -17.42
C ILE A 150 -2.35 0.44 -16.31
N TYR A 151 -2.33 0.86 -15.05
CA TYR A 151 -2.48 -0.04 -13.93
C TYR A 151 -3.81 -0.80 -14.02
N ASN A 152 -4.93 -0.09 -14.20
CA ASN A 152 -6.25 -0.69 -14.36
C ASN A 152 -6.31 -1.61 -15.59
N ARG A 153 -5.70 -1.24 -16.73
CA ARG A 153 -5.65 -2.11 -17.92
C ARG A 153 -4.83 -3.39 -17.67
N ALA A 154 -3.64 -3.24 -17.09
CA ALA A 154 -2.68 -4.33 -16.88
C ALA A 154 -3.13 -5.31 -15.79
N TRP A 155 -3.84 -4.81 -14.77
CA TRP A 155 -4.31 -5.62 -13.63
C TRP A 155 -5.77 -6.07 -13.77
N ALA A 156 -6.46 -5.75 -14.86
CA ALA A 156 -7.88 -6.10 -15.06
C ALA A 156 -8.17 -7.60 -14.89
N ALA A 157 -7.21 -8.46 -15.26
CA ALA A 157 -7.33 -9.91 -15.14
C ALA A 157 -6.85 -10.48 -13.79
N ASN A 158 -6.27 -9.65 -12.91
CA ASN A 158 -5.77 -10.10 -11.62
C ASN A 158 -6.93 -10.39 -10.66
N TRP A 159 -6.77 -11.44 -9.85
CA TRP A 159 -7.77 -11.85 -8.88
C TRP A 159 -8.10 -10.70 -7.92
N GLY A 160 -9.38 -10.42 -7.73
CA GLY A 160 -9.85 -9.39 -6.81
C GLY A 160 -9.62 -7.96 -7.25
N HIS A 161 -9.06 -7.71 -8.45
CA HIS A 161 -8.87 -6.35 -8.96
C HIS A 161 -10.22 -5.61 -9.06
N VAL A 162 -10.26 -4.45 -8.43
CA VAL A 162 -11.33 -3.47 -8.56
C VAL A 162 -10.74 -2.22 -9.22
N PRO A 163 -11.30 -1.71 -10.32
CA PRO A 163 -10.72 -0.55 -11.00
C PRO A 163 -10.59 0.66 -10.06
N ILE A 164 -9.38 1.21 -9.95
CA ILE A 164 -9.08 2.35 -9.09
C ILE A 164 -9.53 3.63 -9.78
N ARG A 165 -10.23 4.51 -9.06
CA ARG A 165 -10.62 5.84 -9.57
C ARG A 165 -9.40 6.76 -9.62
N LYS A 166 -9.33 7.65 -10.61
CA LYS A 166 -8.18 8.59 -10.76
C LYS A 166 -7.98 9.46 -9.52
N GLU A 167 -9.06 9.88 -8.87
CA GLU A 167 -9.02 10.69 -7.66
C GLU A 167 -8.43 9.92 -6.47
N GLU A 168 -8.79 8.65 -6.32
CA GLU A 168 -8.27 7.75 -5.29
C GLU A 168 -6.79 7.44 -5.51
N PHE A 169 -6.44 7.10 -6.76
CA PHE A 169 -5.06 6.84 -7.13
C PHE A 169 -4.17 8.08 -6.90
N ALA A 170 -4.66 9.27 -7.25
CA ALA A 170 -3.94 10.51 -7.01
C ALA A 170 -3.83 10.89 -5.54
N TYR A 171 -4.83 10.56 -4.72
CA TYR A 171 -4.75 10.72 -3.27
C TYR A 171 -3.63 9.85 -2.68
N LYS A 172 -3.60 8.55 -3.01
CA LYS A 172 -2.53 7.63 -2.61
C LYS A 172 -1.16 8.07 -3.12
N ALA A 173 -1.05 8.45 -4.40
CA ALA A 173 0.21 8.90 -4.98
C ALA A 173 0.77 10.15 -4.28
N LYS A 174 -0.11 11.04 -3.79
CA LYS A 174 0.31 12.22 -3.02
C LYS A 174 0.98 11.84 -1.69
N ASP A 175 0.48 10.82 -1.00
CA ASP A 175 1.09 10.34 0.25
C ASP A 175 2.46 9.72 -0.01
N PHE A 176 2.60 8.97 -1.11
CA PHE A 176 3.89 8.43 -1.53
C PHE A 176 4.87 9.50 -1.99
N LYS A 177 4.42 10.70 -2.41
CA LYS A 177 5.29 11.75 -2.96
C LYS A 177 6.49 12.10 -2.06
N ALA A 178 6.36 11.97 -0.74
CA ALA A 178 7.45 12.22 0.20
C ALA A 178 8.59 11.19 0.12
N VAL A 179 8.33 10.02 -0.47
CA VAL A 179 9.21 8.85 -0.47
C VAL A 179 9.47 8.31 -1.88
N LEU A 180 8.84 8.90 -2.90
CA LEU A 180 9.12 8.58 -4.30
C LEU A 180 10.52 9.07 -4.68
N ASP A 181 11.30 8.16 -5.24
CA ASP A 181 12.50 8.48 -5.99
C ASP A 181 12.18 8.33 -7.49
N PRO A 182 12.19 9.42 -8.29
CA PRO A 182 11.97 9.35 -9.73
C PRO A 182 12.93 8.41 -10.46
N ASP A 183 14.12 8.15 -9.90
CA ASP A 183 15.08 7.20 -10.45
C ASP A 183 14.71 5.72 -10.19
N MET A 184 13.80 5.46 -9.27
CA MET A 184 13.26 4.13 -9.00
C MET A 184 11.97 3.83 -9.79
N ILE A 185 11.49 4.78 -10.58
CA ILE A 185 10.27 4.68 -11.38
C ILE A 185 10.65 4.81 -12.85
N ARG A 186 10.26 3.83 -13.67
CA ARG A 186 10.54 3.83 -15.11
C ARG A 186 9.25 3.66 -15.89
N LEU A 187 9.04 4.55 -16.84
CA LEU A 187 7.87 4.58 -17.71
C LEU A 187 8.33 4.21 -19.11
N ALA A 188 7.73 3.17 -19.68
CA ALA A 188 7.99 2.73 -21.04
C ALA A 188 6.93 3.33 -21.98
N GLU A 189 7.38 3.91 -23.08
CA GLU A 189 6.51 4.57 -24.07
C GLU A 189 6.78 4.03 -25.48
N LEU A 190 5.74 4.02 -26.31
CA LEU A 190 5.79 3.74 -27.73
C LEU A 190 4.92 4.76 -28.46
N GLU A 191 5.50 5.49 -29.41
CA GLU A 191 4.79 6.53 -30.18
C GLU A 191 4.09 7.60 -29.31
N GLY A 192 4.64 7.87 -28.11
CA GLY A 192 4.09 8.84 -27.15
C GLY A 192 2.96 8.29 -26.26
N GLU A 193 2.55 7.03 -26.42
CA GLU A 193 1.66 6.34 -25.49
C GLU A 193 2.48 5.57 -24.46
N MET A 194 2.12 5.70 -23.18
CA MET A 194 2.70 4.87 -22.13
C MET A 194 2.18 3.43 -22.24
N ILE A 195 3.09 2.46 -22.25
CA ILE A 195 2.80 1.03 -22.45
C ILE A 195 3.29 0.15 -21.30
N GLY A 196 4.05 0.70 -20.35
CA GLY A 196 4.59 -0.08 -19.25
C GLY A 196 5.12 0.79 -18.12
N ILE A 197 5.07 0.24 -16.91
CA ILE A 197 5.48 0.93 -15.69
C ILE A 197 6.29 -0.04 -14.85
N TYR A 198 7.42 0.45 -14.38
CA TYR A 198 8.19 -0.17 -13.31
C TYR A 198 8.20 0.80 -12.14
N LEU A 199 7.73 0.33 -10.99
CA LEU A 199 7.65 1.09 -9.74
C LEU A 199 8.44 0.33 -8.68
N ALA A 200 9.49 0.96 -8.17
CA ALA A 200 10.17 0.52 -6.97
C ALA A 200 10.11 1.63 -5.91
N LEU A 201 9.93 1.24 -4.65
CA LEU A 201 9.87 2.15 -3.52
C LEU A 201 11.02 1.83 -2.56
N PRO A 202 11.69 2.84 -1.99
CA PRO A 202 12.65 2.62 -0.93
C PRO A 202 11.94 2.10 0.33
N ASP A 203 12.49 1.07 0.96
CA ASP A 203 11.92 0.52 2.20
C ASP A 203 12.22 1.41 3.41
N LEU A 204 11.21 2.19 3.82
CA LEU A 204 11.28 3.08 4.97
C LEU A 204 11.41 2.34 6.30
N ASN A 205 10.98 1.07 6.37
CA ASN A 205 11.07 0.30 7.61
C ASN A 205 12.52 0.12 8.05
N VAL A 206 13.46 0.01 7.10
CA VAL A 206 14.91 -0.03 7.36
C VAL A 206 15.37 1.27 8.03
N ALA A 207 14.96 2.43 7.50
CA ALA A 207 15.32 3.73 8.05
C ALA A 207 14.70 3.94 9.45
N ILE A 208 13.40 3.65 9.60
CA ILE A 208 12.66 3.78 10.87
C ILE A 208 13.29 2.89 11.95
N ARG A 209 13.64 1.64 11.64
CA ARG A 209 14.30 0.73 12.59
C ARG A 209 15.64 1.29 13.07
N ARG A 210 16.45 1.85 12.16
CA ARG A 210 17.73 2.50 12.52
C ARG A 210 17.52 3.75 13.38
N CYS A 211 16.47 4.52 13.14
CA CYS A 211 16.13 5.69 13.95
C CYS A 211 15.61 5.28 15.34
N LYS A 212 14.68 4.32 15.43
CA LYS A 212 14.17 3.82 16.72
C LYS A 212 15.28 3.17 17.56
N ALA A 213 16.22 2.46 16.93
CA ALA A 213 17.38 1.89 17.62
C ALA A 213 18.35 2.95 18.19
N LYS A 214 18.29 4.19 17.71
CA LYS A 214 19.16 5.29 18.16
C LYS A 214 18.48 6.24 19.15
N SER A 215 17.22 6.02 19.54
CA SER A 215 16.49 7.04 20.27
C SER A 215 15.24 6.61 21.04
N ALA A 216 15.36 6.58 22.36
CA ALA A 216 14.31 7.11 23.23
C ALA A 216 14.22 8.66 23.16
N ASP A 217 15.22 9.33 22.54
CA ASP A 217 15.45 10.79 22.69
C ASP A 217 15.45 11.61 21.37
N THR A 218 15.14 11.02 20.21
CA THR A 218 15.24 11.69 18.88
C THR A 218 13.92 11.76 18.11
N MET A 219 12.78 11.43 18.74
CA MET A 219 11.46 11.64 18.11
C MET A 219 11.14 13.12 17.85
N GLY A 220 11.75 14.05 18.59
CA GLY A 220 11.56 15.50 18.36
C GLY A 220 12.23 16.04 17.09
N ARG A 221 13.25 15.38 16.54
CA ARG A 221 14.05 15.92 15.43
C ARG A 221 13.67 15.38 14.05
N VAL A 222 13.04 14.19 13.97
CA VAL A 222 12.58 13.64 12.68
C VAL A 222 11.32 14.36 12.20
N ALA A 223 10.43 14.75 13.12
CA ALA A 223 9.26 15.56 12.78
C ALA A 223 9.64 16.95 12.22
N SER A 224 10.76 17.53 12.67
CA SER A 224 11.21 18.83 12.15
C SER A 224 11.78 18.73 10.72
N LEU A 225 12.40 17.61 10.34
CA LEU A 225 12.98 17.43 9.00
C LEU A 225 11.92 17.35 7.90
N CYS A 226 10.73 16.79 8.17
CA CYS A 226 9.61 16.83 7.23
C CYS A 226 8.91 18.21 7.17
N SER A 227 9.01 19.03 8.22
CA SER A 227 8.40 20.38 8.25
C SER A 227 9.23 21.48 7.60
N CYS A 228 10.48 21.21 7.22
CA CYS A 228 11.40 22.22 6.66
C CYS A 228 11.41 22.29 5.13
N ALA A 229 10.55 21.52 4.44
CA ALA A 229 10.49 21.48 2.97
C ALA A 229 9.29 22.24 2.37
N THR A 230 8.81 23.30 3.02
CA THR A 230 7.86 24.27 2.41
C THR A 230 8.54 25.63 2.20
N PRO A 231 8.60 26.15 0.97
CA PRO A 231 9.17 27.47 0.71
C PRO A 231 8.08 28.53 0.84
N SER A 232 8.02 29.21 1.99
CA SER A 232 7.43 30.56 2.06
C SER A 232 7.79 31.21 3.38
N GLY A 233 8.52 32.34 3.29
CA GLY A 233 9.09 33.04 4.42
C GLY A 233 8.08 33.52 5.44
N CYS A 234 8.47 33.43 6.71
CA CYS A 234 7.93 34.28 7.76
C CYS A 234 9.07 34.60 8.72
N SER A 235 9.48 35.86 8.75
CA SER A 235 10.57 36.39 9.54
C SER A 235 10.27 36.26 11.04
N ARG A 236 11.07 35.45 11.75
CA ARG A 236 11.08 35.48 13.21
C ARG A 236 11.80 36.74 13.69
N ARG A 237 11.04 37.72 14.15
CA ARG A 237 11.53 38.76 15.08
C ARG A 237 11.64 38.13 16.47
N ASN A 238 12.86 38.06 16.98
CA ASN A 238 13.12 37.78 18.39
C ASN A 238 12.81 39.05 19.20
N SER A 239 11.91 38.95 20.17
CA SER A 239 11.84 39.91 21.28
C SER A 239 12.08 39.14 22.57
N SER A 240 13.28 39.29 23.10
CA SER A 240 13.69 38.90 24.45
C SER A 240 13.27 39.96 25.46
N SER A 241 12.51 39.57 26.48
CA SER A 241 12.40 40.26 27.78
C SER A 241 11.96 39.19 28.77
N ALA A 242 12.85 38.57 29.55
CA ALA A 242 13.42 39.11 30.80
C ALA A 242 12.33 39.57 31.78
N GLN A 243 12.09 38.76 32.81
CA GLN A 243 11.50 39.21 34.07
C GLN A 243 12.33 38.68 35.23
N PRO A 244 12.79 39.55 36.14
CA PRO A 244 13.19 39.23 37.50
C PRO A 244 12.19 39.86 38.51
N PRO A 245 12.42 39.74 39.83
CA PRO A 245 13.08 38.67 40.58
C PRO A 245 12.08 37.67 41.18
#